data_AF-A0A800FBI0-F1
#
_entry.id   AF-A0A800FBI0-F1
#
_cell.length_a   1.000
_cell.length_b   1.000
_cell.length_c   1.000
_cell.angle_alpha   90.00
_cell.angle_beta   90.00
_cell.angle_gamma   90.00
#
_symmetry.space_group_name_H-M   'P 1'
#
loop_
_entity.id
_entity.type
_entity.pdbx_description
1 polymer ?
#
loop_
_entity_poly.entity_id
_entity_poly.type
_entity_poly.pdbx_seq_one_letter_code
_entity_poly.pdbx_strand_id
1 'polypeptide(L)' 'MRLPVPDLTWTHESGVRVVQPGVQLLYKAKDVRPRDERDFGAVLPHLSDAAKRWLSEALARVHPGHTWLDVMHRAER' A
#
# COMPACT_ATOMS: atom_id res chain seq x y z
N MET A 1 -6.65 -10.42 7.65
CA MET A 1 -5.31 -10.35 7.06
C MET A 1 -4.27 -10.13 8.15
N ARG A 2 -3.20 -10.91 8.13
CA ARG A 2 -2.07 -10.78 9.05
C ARG A 2 -0.84 -10.46 8.20
N LEU A 3 -0.07 -9.45 8.58
CA LEU A 3 1.26 -9.22 8.01
C LEU A 3 2.30 -9.75 9.00
N PRO A 4 3.05 -10.80 8.65
CA PRO A 4 4.21 -11.22 9.45
C PRO A 4 5.23 -10.09 9.62
N VAL A 5 5.94 -10.06 10.75
CA VAL A 5 6.96 -9.03 11.03
C VAL A 5 8.03 -8.92 9.92
N PRO A 6 8.52 -10.01 9.31
CA PRO A 6 9.45 -9.90 8.19
C PRO A 6 8.88 -9.11 7.01
N ASP A 7 7.59 -9.25 6.75
CA ASP A 7 6.88 -8.62 5.62
C ASP A 7 6.44 -7.18 5.95
N LEU A 8 6.53 -6.76 7.21
CA LEU A 8 6.28 -5.38 7.66
C LEU A 8 7.34 -4.41 7.14
N THR A 9 8.50 -4.92 6.73
CA THR A 9 9.64 -4.11 6.32
C THR A 9 10.11 -4.47 4.94
N TRP A 10 10.67 -3.48 4.25
CA TRP A 10 11.34 -3.64 2.97
C TRP A 10 12.78 -3.11 3.09
N THR A 11 13.73 -3.79 2.45
CA THR A 11 15.11 -3.34 2.40
C THR A 11 15.34 -2.63 1.06
N HIS A 12 15.61 -1.34 1.13
CA HIS A 12 16.03 -0.55 -0.02
C HIS A 12 17.39 -1.05 -0.52
N GLU A 13 17.70 -0.84 -1.80
CA GLU A 13 18.97 -1.26 -2.44
C GLU A 13 20.22 -0.72 -1.73
N SER A 14 20.10 0.41 -1.03
CA SER A 14 21.15 0.97 -0.18
C SER A 14 21.40 0.20 1.12
N GLY A 15 20.67 -0.90 1.38
CA GLY A 15 20.76 -1.71 2.59
C GLY A 15 19.91 -1.20 3.76
N VAL A 16 19.24 -0.04 3.62
CA VAL A 16 18.39 0.53 4.67
C VAL A 16 17.06 -0.22 4.73
N ARG A 17 16.72 -0.73 5.92
CA ARG A 17 15.42 -1.34 6.18
C ARG A 17 14.41 -0.26 6.57
N VAL A 18 13.31 -0.20 5.84
CA VAL A 18 12.19 0.74 6.05
C VAL A 18 10.88 -0.02 6.18
N VAL A 19 9.83 0.67 6.62
CA VAL A 19 8.47 0.10 6.63
C VAL A 19 8.03 -0.19 5.20
N GLN A 20 7.34 -1.33 5.01
CA GLN A 20 6.79 -1.73 3.73
C GLN A 20 5.84 -0.62 3.22
N PRO A 21 6.00 -0.13 1.98
CA PRO A 21 5.26 1.05 1.52
C PRO A 21 3.72 0.92 1.58
N GLY A 22 3.18 -0.28 1.37
CA GLY A 22 1.75 -0.57 1.51
C GLY A 22 1.22 -0.34 2.92
N VAL A 23 2.00 -0.63 3.96
CA VAL A 23 1.65 -0.33 5.35
C VAL A 23 1.54 1.19 5.57
N GLN A 24 2.46 1.96 5.00
CA GLN A 24 2.40 3.42 5.05
C GLN A 24 1.21 3.99 4.28
N LEU A 25 0.86 3.39 3.13
CA LEU A 25 -0.34 3.77 2.38
C LEU A 25 -1.60 3.49 3.20
N LEU A 26 -1.71 2.32 3.83
CA LEU A 26 -2.84 2.00 4.69
C LEU A 26 -3.01 3.02 5.83
N TYR A 27 -1.91 3.46 6.45
CA TYR A 27 -1.95 4.50 7.47
C TYR A 27 -2.47 5.84 6.92
N LYS A 28 -2.05 6.22 5.71
CA LYS A 28 -2.47 7.46 5.03
C LYS A 28 -3.92 7.44 4.56
N ALA A 29 -4.47 6.26 4.25
CA ALA A 29 -5.85 6.10 3.78
C ALA A 29 -6.92 6.58 4.78
N LYS A 30 -6.56 6.77 6.05
CA LYS A 30 -7.45 7.34 7.07
C LYS A 30 -7.79 8.81 6.81
N ASP A 31 -6.86 9.59 6.26
CA ASP A 31 -7.01 11.03 5.99
C ASP A 31 -6.07 11.43 4.84
N VAL A 32 -6.54 11.21 3.62
CA VAL A 32 -5.74 11.34 2.41
C VAL A 32 -5.54 12.82 2.05
N ARG A 33 -4.28 13.26 1.99
CA ARG A 33 -3.91 14.59 1.49
C ARG A 33 -3.47 14.52 0.03
N PRO A 34 -3.41 15.65 -0.70
CA PRO A 34 -2.93 15.67 -2.09
C PRO A 34 -1.52 15.09 -2.30
N ARG A 35 -0.65 15.14 -1.28
CA ARG A 35 0.67 14.49 -1.32
C ARG A 35 0.55 12.98 -1.22
N ASP A 36 -0.39 12.48 -0.42
CA ASP A 36 -0.58 11.05 -0.21
C ASP A 36 -1.15 10.38 -1.47
N GLU A 37 -1.99 11.08 -2.25
CA GLU A 37 -2.40 10.63 -3.60
C GLU A 37 -1.22 10.47 -4.55
N ARG A 38 -0.28 11.43 -4.54
CA ARG A 38 0.95 11.33 -5.34
C ARG A 38 1.84 10.19 -4.86
N ASP A 39 1.98 10.02 -3.55
CA ASP A 39 2.75 8.92 -2.97
C ASP A 39 2.12 7.57 -3.34
N PHE A 40 0.79 7.44 -3.30
CA PHE A 40 0.07 6.24 -3.74
C PHE A 40 0.34 5.92 -5.21
N GLY A 41 0.15 6.90 -6.11
CA GLY A 41 0.38 6.71 -7.54
C GLY A 41 1.84 6.37 -7.86
N ALA A 42 2.80 6.96 -7.15
CA ALA A 42 4.22 6.66 -7.32
C ALA A 42 4.61 5.27 -6.77
N VAL A 43 4.03 4.85 -5.63
CA VAL A 43 4.41 3.59 -4.96
C VAL A 43 3.72 2.38 -5.59
N LEU A 44 2.46 2.51 -6.02
CA LEU A 44 1.63 1.38 -6.47
C LEU A 44 2.31 0.50 -7.55
N PRO A 45 2.97 1.05 -8.59
CA PRO A 45 3.65 0.23 -9.61
C PRO A 45 4.82 -0.59 -9.05
N HIS A 46 5.44 -0.15 -7.95
CA HIS A 46 6.61 -0.79 -7.35
C HIS A 46 6.25 -1.81 -6.26
N LEU A 47 4.98 -1.90 -5.86
CA LEU A 47 4.53 -2.92 -4.95
C LEU A 47 4.55 -4.30 -5.63
N SER A 48 5.05 -5.32 -4.91
CA SER A 48 4.87 -6.71 -5.33
C SER A 48 3.38 -7.08 -5.33
N ASP A 49 3.02 -8.12 -6.08
CA ASP A 49 1.63 -8.58 -6.14
C ASP A 49 1.10 -9.01 -4.78
N ALA A 50 1.96 -9.57 -3.92
CA ALA A 50 1.62 -9.90 -2.54
C ALA A 50 1.31 -8.64 -1.73
N ALA A 51 2.10 -7.58 -1.87
CA ALA A 51 1.87 -6.31 -1.20
C ALA A 51 0.62 -5.58 -1.72
N LYS A 52 0.33 -5.66 -3.02
CA LYS A 52 -0.92 -5.13 -3.61
C LYS A 52 -2.15 -5.86 -3.06
N ARG A 53 -2.13 -7.20 -3.07
CA ARG A 53 -3.21 -8.02 -2.50
C ARG A 53 -3.45 -7.68 -1.03
N TRP A 54 -2.36 -7.63 -0.25
CA TRP A 54 -2.42 -7.26 1.15
C TRP A 54 -3.04 -5.87 1.33
N LEU A 55 -2.55 -4.85 0.61
CA LEU A 55 -3.07 -3.49 0.73
C LEU A 55 -4.56 -3.41 0.36
N SER A 56 -4.98 -4.09 -0.71
CA SER A 56 -6.38 -4.13 -1.14
C SER A 56 -7.28 -4.77 -0.08
N GLU A 57 -6.90 -5.93 0.46
CA GLU A 57 -7.63 -6.60 1.55
C GLU A 57 -7.69 -5.75 2.82
N ALA A 58 -6.59 -5.06 3.16
CA ALA A 58 -6.56 -4.15 4.31
C ALA A 58 -7.54 -2.99 4.12
N LEU A 59 -7.43 -2.28 3.00
CA LEU A 59 -8.27 -1.13 2.67
C LEU A 59 -9.75 -1.53 2.64
N ALA A 60 -10.10 -2.63 1.97
CA ALA A 60 -11.48 -3.12 1.92
C ALA A 60 -12.05 -3.41 3.32
N ARG A 61 -11.20 -3.80 4.29
CA ARG A 61 -11.61 -4.08 5.67
C ARG A 61 -11.74 -2.83 6.54
N VAL A 62 -10.78 -1.90 6.49
CA VAL A 62 -10.73 -0.76 7.42
C VAL A 62 -11.31 0.53 6.82
N HIS A 63 -11.30 0.65 5.50
CA HIS A 63 -11.83 1.78 4.73
C HIS A 63 -12.65 1.28 3.52
N PRO A 64 -13.81 0.61 3.74
CA PRO A 64 -14.61 0.08 2.64
C PRO A 64 -14.99 1.18 1.64
N GLY A 65 -14.82 0.91 0.34
CA GLY A 65 -15.11 1.88 -0.73
C GLY A 65 -14.06 2.99 -0.91
N HIS A 66 -12.88 2.87 -0.30
CA HIS A 66 -11.79 3.83 -0.49
C HIS A 66 -11.40 3.93 -1.99
N THR A 67 -11.22 5.15 -2.49
CA THR A 67 -10.95 5.47 -3.90
C THR A 67 -9.76 4.72 -4.50
N TRP A 68 -8.73 4.48 -3.69
CA TRP A 68 -7.56 3.68 -4.09
C TRP A 68 -7.90 2.24 -4.50
N LEU A 69 -8.95 1.61 -3.95
CA LEU A 69 -9.37 0.27 -4.38
C LEU A 69 -9.77 0.26 -5.86
N ASP A 70 -10.49 1.29 -6.31
CA ASP A 70 -10.88 1.41 -7.72
C ASP A 70 -9.66 1.57 -8.63
N VAL A 71 -8.65 2.32 -8.18
CA VAL A 71 -7.40 2.48 -8.94
C VAL A 71 -6.65 1.16 -9.02
N MET A 72 -6.54 0.43 -7.91
CA MET A 72 -5.86 -0.87 -7.86
C MET A 72 -6.53 -1.88 -8.80
N HIS A 73 -7.86 -1.98 -8.76
CA HIS A 73 -8.61 -2.86 -9.68
C HIS A 73 -8.45 -2.50 -11.15
N ARG A 74 -8.21 -1.23 -11.48
CA ARG A 74 -7.91 -0.82 -12.87
C ARG A 74 -6.50 -1.17 -13.29
N ALA A 75 -5.53 -1.14 -12.38
CA ALA A 75 -4.13 -1.42 -12.65
C ALA A 75 -3.81 -2.91 -12.81
N GLU A 76 -4.70 -3.80 -12.35
CA GLU A 76 -4.59 -5.26 -12.46
C GLU A 76 -5.23 -5.83 -13.74
N ARG A 77 -5.87 -4.99 -14.57
CA ARG A 77 -6.50 -5.37 -15.83
C ARG A 77 -5.61 -5.19 -17.05
#